data_AF-A0A554KQA8-F1
#
_entry.id   AF-A0A554KQA8-F1
#
_cell.length_a   1.000
_cell.length_b   1.000
_cell.length_c   1.000
_cell.angle_alpha   90.00
_cell.angle_beta   90.00
_cell.angle_gamma   90.00
#
_symmetry.space_group_name_H-M   'P 1'
#
loop_
_entity.id
_entity.type
_entity.pdbx_description
1 polymer ?
#
loop_
_entity_poly.entity_id
_entity_poly.type
_entity_poly.pdbx_seq_one_letter_code
_entity_poly.pdbx_strand_id
1 'polypeptide(L)'
;MDKKAAKERIEKLRAAINKYRYSYHVLDKSEISEEALDALKKELFDLEQQFSDLITPDSPTQRVAGEPLAEFKKVKHVVKMISLNDAFSEEDVRDWMERMKNYLGQEVKSDFYCDLKMDGLAVELVYENGLFVQGSTRGDGEVGEDITQNLKI
;
A
#
# COMPACT_ATOMS: atom_id res chain seq x y z
N MET A 1 -25.58 4.55 23.71
CA MET A 1 -25.04 5.75 23.02
C MET A 1 -25.96 6.05 21.85
N ASP A 2 -26.22 7.33 21.53
CA ASP A 2 -26.98 7.66 20.32
C ASP A 2 -26.10 7.58 19.05
N LYS A 3 -26.73 7.52 17.88
CA LYS A 3 -26.03 7.33 16.59
C LYS A 3 -25.08 8.49 16.24
N LYS A 4 -25.38 9.70 16.67
CA LYS A 4 -24.54 10.88 16.38
C LYS A 4 -23.26 10.82 17.21
N ALA A 5 -23.38 10.56 18.50
CA ALA A 5 -22.26 10.33 19.40
C ALA A 5 -21.43 9.12 18.96
N ALA A 6 -22.08 8.05 18.47
CA ALA A 6 -21.41 6.89 17.90
C ALA A 6 -20.54 7.27 16.71
N LYS A 7 -21.09 8.02 15.75
CA LYS A 7 -20.36 8.50 14.58
C LYS A 7 -19.14 9.33 14.98
N GLU A 8 -19.31 10.31 15.88
CA GLU A 8 -18.20 11.14 16.35
C GLU A 8 -17.11 10.33 17.07
N ARG A 9 -17.49 9.30 17.83
CA ARG A 9 -16.55 8.42 18.50
C ARG A 9 -15.82 7.51 17.51
N ILE A 10 -16.53 6.92 16.55
CA ILE A 10 -15.96 6.08 15.48
C ILE A 10 -14.90 6.86 14.71
N GLU A 11 -15.18 8.10 14.30
CA GLU A 11 -14.21 8.92 13.56
C GLU A 11 -12.94 9.20 14.39
N LYS A 12 -13.08 9.48 15.69
CA LYS A 12 -11.92 9.65 16.59
C LYS A 12 -11.12 8.35 16.74
N LEU A 13 -11.80 7.21 16.88
CA LEU A 13 -11.15 5.91 16.99
C LEU A 13 -10.39 5.56 15.71
N ARG A 14 -11.01 5.74 14.53
CA ARG A 14 -10.36 5.55 13.23
C ARG A 14 -9.10 6.38 13.10
N ALA A 15 -9.19 7.69 13.39
CA ALA A 15 -8.05 8.59 13.32
C ALA A 15 -6.91 8.17 14.28
N ALA A 16 -7.24 7.83 15.52
CA ALA A 16 -6.25 7.41 16.51
C ALA A 16 -5.57 6.09 16.11
N ILE A 17 -6.35 5.07 15.75
CA ILE A 17 -5.84 3.75 15.34
C ILE A 17 -4.95 3.90 14.10
N ASN A 18 -5.39 4.64 13.07
CA ASN A 18 -4.60 4.86 11.87
C ASN A 18 -3.28 5.59 12.17
N LYS A 19 -3.30 6.59 13.05
CA LYS A 19 -2.09 7.28 13.49
C LYS A 19 -1.10 6.30 14.13
N TYR A 20 -1.53 5.53 15.12
CA TYR A 20 -0.63 4.63 15.84
C TYR A 20 -0.11 3.50 14.95
N ARG A 21 -0.95 2.99 14.04
CA ARG A 21 -0.52 2.01 13.05
C ARG A 21 0.50 2.58 12.08
N TYR A 22 0.33 3.82 11.62
CA TYR A 22 1.31 4.49 10.78
C TYR A 22 2.65 4.64 11.51
N SER A 23 2.62 5.10 12.76
CA SER A 23 3.83 5.19 13.58
C SER A 23 4.53 3.83 13.72
N TYR A 24 3.79 2.75 13.98
CA TYR A 24 4.36 1.43 14.14
C TYR A 24 4.89 0.82 12.83
N HIS A 25 4.07 0.77 11.77
CA HIS A 25 4.41 0.04 10.54
C HIS A 25 5.22 0.85 9.53
N VAL A 26 5.14 2.18 9.56
CA VAL A 26 5.83 3.04 8.56
C VAL A 26 6.99 3.79 9.19
N LEU A 27 6.82 4.29 10.42
CA LEU A 27 7.88 5.05 11.09
C LEU A 27 8.76 4.20 12.02
N ASP A 28 8.44 2.90 12.18
CA ASP A 28 9.12 1.98 13.11
C ASP A 28 9.17 2.54 14.55
N LYS A 29 8.04 3.09 15.01
CA LYS A 29 7.88 3.75 16.31
C LYS A 29 6.65 3.26 17.06
N SER A 30 6.86 2.76 18.28
CA SER A 30 5.78 2.41 19.19
C SER A 30 5.43 3.59 20.11
N GLU A 31 4.29 4.24 19.87
CA GLU A 31 3.81 5.38 20.69
C GLU A 31 2.93 4.93 21.88
N ILE A 32 2.29 3.77 21.77
CA ILE A 32 1.40 3.20 22.78
C ILE A 32 1.65 1.69 22.87
N SER A 33 1.22 1.06 23.97
CA SER A 33 1.32 -0.38 24.11
C SER A 33 0.35 -1.11 23.18
N GLU A 34 0.65 -2.37 22.86
CA GLU A 34 -0.18 -3.20 22.00
C GLU A 34 -1.58 -3.40 22.59
N GLU A 35 -1.68 -3.56 23.91
CA GLU A 35 -2.96 -3.73 24.62
C GLU A 35 -3.83 -2.47 24.53
N ALA A 36 -3.22 -1.29 24.55
CA ALA A 36 -3.93 -0.03 24.37
C ALA A 36 -4.48 0.09 22.94
N LEU A 37 -3.69 -0.30 21.93
CA LEU A 37 -4.14 -0.30 20.54
C LEU A 37 -5.29 -1.30 20.33
N ASP A 38 -5.21 -2.48 20.94
CA ASP A 38 -6.25 -3.50 20.84
C ASP A 38 -7.53 -3.11 21.57
N ALA A 39 -7.44 -2.40 22.69
CA ALA A 39 -8.62 -1.81 23.34
C ALA A 39 -9.33 -0.81 22.43
N LEU A 40 -8.60 0.05 21.71
CA LEU A 40 -9.17 1.00 20.75
C LEU A 40 -9.84 0.28 19.58
N LYS A 41 -9.19 -0.75 19.02
CA LYS A 41 -9.76 -1.57 17.93
C LYS A 41 -11.02 -2.29 18.38
N LYS A 42 -11.03 -2.85 19.60
CA LYS A 42 -12.17 -3.54 20.17
C LYS A 42 -13.36 -2.60 20.35
N GLU A 43 -13.13 -1.40 20.87
CA GLU A 43 -14.17 -0.38 20.98
C GLU A 43 -14.73 -0.01 19.60
N LEU A 44 -13.87 0.24 18.60
CA LEU A 44 -14.31 0.56 17.24
C LEU A 44 -15.17 -0.57 16.66
N PHE A 45 -14.73 -1.82 16.81
CA PHE A 45 -15.48 -3.00 16.37
C PHE A 45 -16.86 -3.07 17.01
N ASP A 46 -16.97 -2.91 18.33
CA ASP A 46 -18.23 -2.99 19.05
C ASP A 46 -19.22 -1.89 18.63
N LEU A 47 -18.71 -0.70 18.31
CA LEU A 47 -19.53 0.40 17.80
C LEU A 47 -20.01 0.16 16.38
N GLU A 48 -19.16 -0.37 15.51
CA GLU A 48 -19.52 -0.69 14.14
C GLU A 48 -20.50 -1.87 14.06
N GLN A 49 -20.42 -2.85 14.98
CA GLN A 49 -21.44 -3.90 15.09
C GLN A 49 -22.80 -3.35 15.53
N GLN A 50 -22.83 -2.39 16.45
CA GLN A 50 -24.07 -1.74 16.90
C GLN A 50 -24.67 -0.80 15.86
N PHE A 51 -23.82 -0.16 15.04
CA PHE A 51 -24.21 0.82 14.02
C PHE A 51 -23.59 0.44 12.68
N SER A 52 -24.05 -0.66 12.10
CA SER A 52 -23.47 -1.26 10.88
C SER A 52 -23.46 -0.33 9.66
N ASP A 53 -24.37 0.64 9.62
CA ASP A 53 -24.43 1.64 8.55
C ASP A 53 -23.31 2.70 8.63
N LEU A 54 -22.57 2.74 9.74
CA LEU A 54 -21.40 3.61 9.91
C LEU A 54 -20.08 2.95 9.47
N ILE A 55 -20.09 1.67 9.10
CA ILE A 55 -18.90 0.97 8.58
C ILE A 55 -18.49 1.59 7.25
N THR A 56 -17.21 1.94 7.13
CA THR A 56 -16.61 2.43 5.89
C THR A 56 -15.56 1.45 5.35
N PRO A 57 -15.35 1.38 4.02
CA PRO A 57 -14.41 0.44 3.42
C PRO A 57 -12.95 0.59 3.87
N ASP A 58 -12.58 1.78 4.37
CA ASP A 58 -11.26 2.15 4.86
C ASP A 58 -11.10 2.00 6.38
N SER A 59 -12.17 1.57 7.09
CA SER A 59 -12.13 1.39 8.54
C SER A 59 -11.08 0.34 8.94
N PRO A 60 -10.31 0.56 10.02
CA PRO A 60 -9.32 -0.41 10.51
C PRO A 60 -9.87 -1.81 10.79
N THR A 61 -11.17 -1.96 11.03
CA THR A 61 -11.84 -3.24 11.27
C THR A 61 -12.01 -4.08 10.00
N GLN A 62 -11.98 -3.45 8.82
CA GLN A 62 -12.14 -4.13 7.52
C GLN A 62 -10.85 -4.83 7.05
N ARG A 63 -9.78 -4.77 7.86
CA ARG A 63 -8.46 -5.34 7.55
C ARG A 63 -8.24 -6.74 8.11
N VAL A 64 -9.21 -7.30 8.84
CA VAL A 64 -9.10 -8.66 9.37
C VAL A 64 -9.25 -9.65 8.21
N ALA A 65 -8.41 -10.68 8.18
CA ALA A 65 -8.48 -11.76 7.20
C ALA A 65 -9.90 -12.34 7.14
N GLY A 66 -10.60 -12.09 6.04
CA GLY A 66 -11.92 -12.64 5.75
C GLY A 66 -11.83 -14.07 5.23
N GLU A 67 -12.93 -14.57 4.67
CA GLU A 67 -12.91 -15.87 3.99
C GLU A 67 -11.96 -15.85 2.77
N PRO A 68 -11.22 -16.94 2.52
CA PRO A 68 -10.40 -17.06 1.33
C PRO A 68 -11.22 -16.85 0.06
N LEU A 69 -10.69 -16.04 -0.86
CA LEU A 69 -11.29 -15.91 -2.19
C LEU A 69 -11.16 -17.24 -2.94
N ALA A 70 -12.20 -17.59 -3.71
CA ALA A 70 -12.17 -18.79 -4.56
C ALA A 70 -11.14 -18.67 -5.69
N GLU A 71 -10.95 -17.46 -6.22
CA GLU A 71 -9.97 -17.14 -7.26
C GLU A 71 -9.61 -15.65 -7.25
N PHE A 72 -8.45 -15.31 -7.81
CA PHE A 72 -8.08 -13.92 -8.09
C PHE A 72 -8.56 -13.51 -9.49
N LYS A 73 -9.08 -12.28 -9.59
CA LYS A 73 -9.51 -11.72 -10.87
C LYS A 73 -8.33 -11.08 -11.59
N LYS A 74 -8.29 -11.18 -12.92
CA LYS A 74 -7.30 -10.45 -13.72
C LYS A 74 -7.64 -8.96 -13.76
N VAL A 75 -6.63 -8.12 -13.64
CA VAL A 75 -6.75 -6.66 -13.66
C VAL A 75 -5.71 -6.10 -14.62
N LYS A 76 -6.16 -5.21 -15.52
CA LYS A 76 -5.26 -4.47 -16.39
C LYS A 76 -4.70 -3.28 -15.61
N HIS A 77 -3.38 -3.12 -15.63
CA HIS A 77 -2.72 -2.00 -14.96
C HIS A 77 -3.09 -0.67 -15.59
N VAL A 78 -3.13 0.38 -14.76
CA VAL A 78 -3.38 1.75 -15.22
C VAL A 78 -2.25 2.22 -16.13
N VAL A 79 -1.01 1.86 -15.76
CA VAL A 79 0.19 2.07 -16.55
C VAL A 79 1.01 0.78 -16.58
N LYS A 80 1.61 0.47 -17.72
CA LYS A 80 2.47 -0.71 -17.87
C LYS A 80 3.61 -0.69 -16.84
N MET A 81 3.72 -1.76 -16.06
CA MET A 81 4.81 -1.96 -15.12
C MET A 81 6.06 -2.48 -15.86
N ILE A 82 6.99 -1.58 -16.12
CA ILE A 82 8.23 -1.90 -16.86
C ILE A 82 9.21 -2.71 -16.02
N SER A 83 10.05 -3.50 -16.70
CA SER A 83 11.26 -4.07 -16.11
C SER A 83 12.46 -3.17 -16.40
N LEU A 84 13.49 -3.29 -15.57
CA LEU A 84 14.78 -2.65 -15.79
C LEU A 84 15.72 -3.62 -16.51
N ASN A 85 16.69 -3.06 -17.24
CA ASN A 85 17.81 -3.86 -17.74
C ASN A 85 18.79 -4.12 -16.59
N ASP A 86 19.38 -5.31 -16.58
CA ASP A 86 20.38 -5.67 -15.59
C ASP A 86 21.78 -5.20 -16.01
N ALA A 87 22.64 -4.96 -15.02
CA ALA A 87 24.07 -4.72 -15.17
C ALA A 87 24.79 -5.53 -14.10
N PHE A 88 25.82 -6.29 -14.48
CA PHE A 88 26.52 -7.22 -13.60
C PHE A 88 27.99 -6.81 -13.38
N SER A 89 28.48 -5.86 -14.17
CA SER A 89 29.84 -5.35 -14.13
C SER A 89 29.86 -3.82 -14.23
N GLU A 90 31.00 -3.23 -13.86
CA GLU A 90 31.22 -1.79 -14.05
C GLU A 90 31.19 -1.40 -15.54
N GLU A 91 31.62 -2.30 -16.42
CA GLU A 91 31.60 -2.08 -17.88
C GLU A 91 30.16 -2.01 -18.41
N ASP A 92 29.25 -2.86 -17.95
CA ASP A 92 27.82 -2.79 -18.32
C ASP A 92 27.21 -1.42 -17.99
N VAL A 93 27.59 -0.84 -16.85
CA VAL A 93 27.15 0.49 -16.42
C VAL A 93 27.77 1.58 -17.29
N ARG A 94 29.07 1.49 -17.61
CA ARG A 94 29.73 2.45 -18.53
C ARG A 94 29.11 2.42 -19.92
N ASP A 95 28.83 1.23 -20.46
CA ASP A 95 28.17 1.06 -21.75
C ASP A 95 26.75 1.65 -21.73
N TRP A 96 26.02 1.47 -20.63
CA TRP A 96 24.73 2.11 -20.45
C TRP A 96 24.84 3.64 -20.43
N MET A 97 25.81 4.21 -19.72
CA MET A 97 26.05 5.66 -19.73
C MET A 97 26.38 6.19 -21.13
N GLU A 98 27.19 5.45 -21.90
CA GLU A 98 27.52 5.81 -23.28
C GLU A 98 26.28 5.74 -24.19
N ARG A 99 25.42 4.73 -24.04
CA ARG A 99 24.12 4.68 -24.75
C ARG A 99 23.25 5.90 -24.41
N MET A 100 23.19 6.32 -23.15
CA MET A 100 22.43 7.52 -22.76
C MET A 100 23.04 8.79 -23.34
N LYS A 101 24.37 8.93 -23.32
CA LYS A 101 25.08 10.07 -23.94
C LYS A 101 24.74 10.20 -25.42
N ASN A 102 24.80 9.08 -26.14
CA ASN A 102 24.47 9.04 -27.56
C ASN A 102 23.00 9.38 -27.83
N TYR A 103 22.09 8.89 -26.99
CA TYR A 103 20.66 9.20 -27.10
C TYR A 103 20.34 10.67 -26.82
N LEU A 104 20.99 11.26 -25.82
CA LEU A 104 20.76 12.65 -25.40
C LEU A 104 21.57 13.68 -26.22
N GLY A 105 22.57 13.23 -26.99
CA GLY A 105 23.51 14.09 -27.70
C GLY A 105 24.48 14.87 -26.80
N GLN A 106 24.54 14.53 -25.52
CA GLN A 106 25.40 15.17 -24.52
C GLN A 106 25.65 14.25 -23.34
N GLU A 107 26.71 14.52 -22.57
CA GLU A 107 26.98 13.78 -21.34
C GLU A 107 25.89 14.02 -20.29
N VAL A 108 25.60 12.96 -19.55
CA VAL A 108 24.66 13.00 -18.43
C VAL A 108 25.38 13.70 -17.28
N LYS A 109 25.01 14.96 -17.03
CA LYS A 109 25.61 15.79 -15.98
C LYS A 109 24.85 15.75 -14.64
N SER A 110 23.75 15.00 -14.60
CA SER A 110 22.91 14.86 -13.41
C SER A 110 23.38 13.69 -12.55
N ASP A 111 23.21 13.83 -11.25
CA ASP A 111 23.39 12.72 -10.32
C ASP A 111 22.34 11.63 -10.57
N PHE A 112 22.73 10.39 -10.27
CA PHE A 112 21.83 9.24 -10.31
C PHE A 112 21.17 9.04 -8.95
N TYR A 113 19.87 8.72 -8.98
CA TYR A 113 19.20 8.15 -7.83
C TYR A 113 19.45 6.65 -7.80
N CYS A 114 20.13 6.19 -6.75
CA CYS A 114 20.39 4.79 -6.50
C CYS A 114 19.53 4.33 -5.32
N ASP A 115 18.81 3.23 -5.51
CA ASP A 115 18.02 2.60 -4.46
C ASP A 115 18.32 1.10 -4.41
N LEU A 116 18.05 0.48 -3.26
CA LEU A 116 18.22 -0.95 -3.08
C LEU A 116 17.15 -1.70 -3.87
N LYS A 117 17.59 -2.64 -4.71
CA LYS A 117 16.66 -3.55 -5.39
C LYS A 117 16.06 -4.52 -4.39
N MET A 118 14.82 -4.27 -3.97
CA MET A 118 14.07 -5.20 -3.12
C MET A 118 13.76 -6.48 -3.91
N ASP A 119 14.11 -7.63 -3.35
CA ASP A 119 13.76 -8.93 -3.92
C ASP A 119 12.42 -9.40 -3.34
N GLY A 120 11.35 -9.13 -4.08
CA GLY A 120 9.99 -9.39 -3.65
C GLY A 120 9.01 -9.35 -4.82
N LEU A 121 7.72 -9.27 -4.50
CA LEU A 121 6.67 -9.20 -5.51
C LEU A 121 6.34 -7.74 -5.82
N ALA A 122 6.49 -7.34 -7.08
CA ALA A 122 6.03 -6.03 -7.54
C ALA A 122 4.50 -5.96 -7.52
N VAL A 123 3.97 -4.87 -6.96
CA VAL A 123 2.54 -4.60 -6.85
C VAL A 123 2.19 -3.19 -7.32
N GLU A 124 1.01 -3.03 -7.90
CA GLU A 124 0.39 -1.73 -8.18
C GLU A 124 -0.63 -1.43 -7.08
N LEU A 125 -0.65 -0.20 -6.56
CA LEU A 125 -1.64 0.28 -5.60
C LEU A 125 -2.35 1.51 -6.18
N VAL A 126 -3.64 1.39 -6.45
CA VAL A 126 -4.47 2.47 -7.00
C VAL A 126 -5.23 3.15 -5.87
N TYR A 127 -5.12 4.47 -5.82
CA TYR A 127 -5.82 5.33 -4.87
C TYR A 127 -6.70 6.34 -5.60
N GLU A 128 -7.94 6.51 -5.12
CA GLU A 128 -8.86 7.54 -5.60
C GLU A 128 -9.26 8.43 -4.43
N ASN A 129 -9.06 9.75 -4.55
CA ASN A 129 -9.32 10.71 -3.48
C ASN A 129 -8.64 10.35 -2.14
N GLY A 130 -7.47 9.72 -2.20
CA GLY A 130 -6.71 9.26 -1.02
C GLY A 130 -7.18 7.93 -0.43
N LEU A 131 -8.20 7.27 -1.01
CA LEU A 131 -8.68 5.96 -0.58
C LEU A 131 -8.07 4.85 -1.43
N PHE A 132 -7.58 3.80 -0.78
CA PHE A 132 -7.07 2.60 -1.46
C PHE A 132 -8.24 1.82 -2.07
N VAL A 133 -8.30 1.76 -3.40
CA VAL A 133 -9.42 1.13 -4.13
C VAL A 133 -9.06 -0.20 -4.77
N GLN A 134 -7.82 -0.38 -5.22
CA GLN A 134 -7.38 -1.61 -5.87
C GLN A 134 -5.88 -1.83 -5.69
N GLY A 135 -5.48 -3.07 -5.40
CA GLY A 135 -4.10 -3.50 -5.47
C GLY A 135 -3.97 -4.75 -6.32
N SER A 136 -2.93 -4.81 -7.15
CA SER A 136 -2.70 -5.94 -8.06
C SER A 136 -1.25 -6.38 -8.12
N THR A 137 -1.02 -7.67 -8.36
CA THR A 137 0.32 -8.20 -8.67
C THR A 137 0.79 -7.67 -10.02
N ARG A 138 2.10 -7.65 -10.29
CA ARG A 138 2.63 -7.23 -11.59
C ARG A 138 2.17 -8.11 -12.77
N GLY A 139 2.00 -9.41 -12.55
CA GLY A 139 1.78 -10.39 -13.63
C GLY A 139 2.80 -10.24 -14.77
N ASP A 140 2.31 -10.04 -16.00
CA ASP A 140 3.16 -9.83 -17.19
C ASP A 140 3.62 -8.38 -17.40
N GLY A 141 3.21 -7.46 -16.52
CA GLY A 141 3.47 -6.02 -16.59
C GLY A 141 2.36 -5.22 -17.25
N GLU A 142 1.39 -5.85 -17.93
CA GLU A 142 0.17 -5.21 -18.44
C GLU A 142 -1.08 -5.69 -17.71
N VAL A 143 -1.11 -6.97 -17.34
CA VAL A 143 -2.21 -7.62 -16.62
C VAL A 143 -1.66 -8.37 -15.41
N GLY A 144 -2.22 -8.04 -14.25
CA GLY A 144 -1.97 -8.66 -12.96
C GLY A 144 -3.18 -9.39 -12.41
N GLU A 145 -3.07 -9.79 -11.14
CA GLU A 145 -4.15 -10.37 -10.34
C GLU A 145 -4.56 -9.40 -9.23
N ASP A 146 -5.87 -9.22 -9.03
CA ASP A 146 -6.43 -8.40 -7.95
C ASP A 146 -6.16 -9.07 -6.59
N ILE A 147 -5.28 -8.45 -5.81
CA ILE A 147 -4.90 -8.87 -4.45
C ILE A 147 -5.25 -7.79 -3.42
N THR A 148 -6.27 -6.97 -3.71
CA THR A 148 -6.67 -5.81 -2.88
C THR A 148 -6.93 -6.21 -1.44
N GLN A 149 -7.60 -7.34 -1.20
CA GLN A 149 -7.91 -7.81 0.15
C GLN A 149 -6.65 -8.23 0.91
N ASN A 150 -5.71 -8.89 0.23
CA ASN A 150 -4.47 -9.37 0.83
C ASN A 150 -3.55 -8.19 1.22
N LEU A 151 -3.62 -7.08 0.48
CA LEU A 151 -2.82 -5.87 0.72
C LEU A 151 -3.40 -4.96 1.81
N LYS A 152 -4.66 -5.17 2.22
CA LYS A 152 -5.27 -4.47 3.36
C LYS A 152 -4.76 -5.09 4.67
N ILE A 153 -3.50 -4.82 5.02
CA ILE A 153 -2.91 -5.17 6.33
C ILE A 153 -3.42 -4.21 7.39
#